data_AF-A0A2M7E9X4-F1
#
_entry.id   AF-A0A2M7E9X4-F1
#
_cell.length_a   1.000
_cell.length_b   1.000
_cell.length_c   1.000
_cell.angle_alpha   90.00
_cell.angle_beta   90.00
_cell.angle_gamma   90.00
#
_symmetry.space_group_name_H-M   'P 1'
#
loop_
_entity.id
_entity.type
_entity.pdbx_description
1 polymer ?
#
loop_
_entity_poly.entity_id
_entity_poly.type
_entity_poly.pdbx_seq_one_letter_code
_entity_poly.pdbx_strand_id
1 'polypeptide(L)' 'MEKMSYAVKISSKIREKVRDFCDRYGIKQGYFVEKALEEKLEREETVQDALELKRWKYQEPQAIAFEEYLKQRNVY' A
#
# COMPACT_ATOMS: atom_id res chain seq x y z
N MET A 1 -5.89 -6.44 -18.95
CA MET A 1 -4.63 -6.52 -18.18
C MET A 1 -4.01 -7.87 -18.40
N GLU A 2 -2.71 -7.90 -18.64
CA GLU A 2 -1.93 -9.12 -18.74
C GLU A 2 -1.87 -9.80 -17.35
N LYS A 3 -2.16 -11.09 -17.28
CA LYS A 3 -2.11 -11.86 -16.02
C LYS A 3 -0.78 -12.59 -15.93
N MET A 4 -0.06 -12.37 -14.83
CA MET A 4 1.20 -13.06 -14.53
C MET A 4 1.01 -14.01 -13.34
N SER A 5 1.77 -15.10 -13.32
CA SER A 5 1.76 -16.03 -12.18
C SER A 5 2.57 -15.46 -11.02
N TYR A 6 1.95 -15.39 -9.84
CA TYR A 6 2.61 -15.04 -8.58
C TYR A 6 2.46 -16.20 -7.60
N ALA A 7 3.59 -16.76 -7.13
CA ALA A 7 3.62 -17.94 -6.28
C ALA A 7 4.25 -17.60 -4.92
N VAL A 8 3.47 -17.79 -3.86
CA VAL A 8 3.92 -17.59 -2.47
C VAL A 8 3.53 -18.77 -1.60
N LYS A 9 4.35 -19.05 -0.58
CA LYS A 9 4.02 -20.06 0.44
C LYS A 9 3.10 -19.42 1.48
N ILE A 10 1.98 -20.07 1.74
CA ILE A 10 1.04 -19.71 2.80
C ILE A 10 0.82 -20.92 3.72
N SER A 11 0.32 -20.67 4.93
CA SER A 11 0.00 -21.77 5.85
C SER A 11 -1.14 -22.64 5.29
N SER A 12 -1.08 -23.94 5.56
CA SER A 12 -2.13 -24.90 5.16
C SER A 12 -3.51 -24.48 5.67
N LYS A 13 -3.57 -24.00 6.91
CA LYS A 13 -4.79 -23.48 7.54
C LYS A 13 -5.44 -22.32 6.76
N ILE A 14 -4.64 -21.38 6.24
CA ILE A 14 -5.17 -20.26 5.45
C ILE A 14 -5.65 -20.78 4.10
N ARG A 15 -4.87 -21.64 3.44
CA ARG A 15 -5.26 -22.25 2.17
C ARG A 15 -6.63 -22.95 2.28
N GLU A 16 -6.84 -23.76 3.31
CA GLU A 16 -8.11 -24.46 3.55
C GLU A 16 -9.26 -23.48 3.77
N LYS A 17 -9.07 -22.47 4.61
CA LYS A 17 -10.10 -21.44 4.83
C LYS A 17 -10.49 -20.70 3.55
N VAL A 18 -9.51 -20.31 2.74
CA VAL A 18 -9.76 -19.61 1.46
C VAL A 18 -10.52 -20.52 0.50
N ARG A 19 -10.10 -21.78 0.37
CA ARG A 19 -10.80 -22.77 -0.46
C ARG A 19 -12.24 -22.94 0.00
N ASP A 20 -12.45 -23.27 1.27
CA ASP A 20 -13.78 -23.59 1.80
C ASP A 20 -14.72 -22.38 1.73
N PHE A 21 -14.19 -21.16 1.91
CA PHE A 21 -14.95 -19.92 1.72
C PHE A 21 -15.33 -19.74 0.24
N CYS A 22 -14.36 -19.83 -0.67
CA CYS A 22 -14.59 -19.66 -2.09
C CYS A 22 -15.59 -20.68 -2.64
N ASP A 23 -15.47 -21.95 -2.24
CA ASP A 23 -16.35 -23.03 -2.66
C ASP A 23 -17.77 -22.81 -2.13
N ARG A 24 -17.92 -22.39 -0.86
CA ARG A 24 -19.23 -22.12 -0.24
C ARG A 24 -20.00 -21.00 -0.95
N TYR A 25 -19.32 -19.97 -1.41
CA TYR A 25 -19.95 -18.79 -2.03
C TYR A 25 -19.85 -18.77 -3.56
N GLY A 26 -19.30 -19.81 -4.18
CA GLY A 26 -19.15 -19.90 -5.65
C GLY A 26 -18.18 -18.87 -6.24
N ILE A 27 -17.16 -18.46 -5.48
CA ILE A 27 -16.19 -17.43 -5.87
C ILE A 27 -14.92 -18.09 -6.41
N LYS A 28 -14.35 -17.56 -7.50
CA LYS A 28 -13.04 -18.03 -7.99
C LYS A 28 -11.94 -17.61 -7.02
N GLN A 29 -11.14 -18.57 -6.54
CA GLN A 29 -10.04 -18.31 -5.60
C GLN A 29 -9.05 -17.26 -6.12
N GLY A 30 -8.68 -17.30 -7.41
CA GLY A 30 -7.79 -16.31 -8.01
C GLY A 30 -8.36 -14.89 -7.94
N TYR A 31 -9.66 -14.72 -8.20
CA TYR A 31 -10.33 -13.42 -8.09
C TYR A 31 -10.38 -12.95 -6.63
N PHE A 32 -10.71 -13.84 -5.70
CA PHE A 32 -10.73 -13.53 -4.28
C PHE A 32 -9.37 -13.06 -3.76
N VAL A 33 -8.30 -13.77 -4.11
CA VAL A 33 -6.93 -13.41 -3.70
C VAL A 33 -6.49 -12.11 -4.35
N GLU A 34 -6.76 -11.91 -5.64
CA GLU A 34 -6.44 -10.67 -6.37
C GLU A 34 -7.09 -9.46 -5.69
N LYS A 35 -8.38 -9.53 -5.36
CA LYS A 35 -9.10 -8.46 -4.64
C LYS A 35 -8.62 -8.26 -3.21
N ALA A 36 -8.35 -9.34 -2.48
CA ALA A 36 -7.83 -9.24 -1.12
C ALA A 36 -6.45 -8.57 -1.08
N LEU A 37 -5.60 -8.81 -2.08
CA LEU A 37 -4.29 -8.16 -2.20
C LEU A 37 -4.43 -6.67 -2.55
N GLU A 38 -5.30 -6.32 -3.50
CA GLU A 38 -5.58 -4.92 -3.87
C GLU A 38 -6.04 -4.10 -2.66
N GLU A 39 -7.06 -4.58 -1.93
CA GLU A 39 -7.55 -3.89 -0.72
C GLU A 39 -6.51 -3.80 0.39
N LYS A 40 -5.67 -4.83 0.53
CA LYS A 40 -4.65 -4.85 1.58
C LYS A 40 -3.53 -3.86 1.26
N LEU A 41 -3.14 -3.74 -0.01
CA LEU A 41 -2.14 -2.76 -0.46
C LEU A 41 -2.62 -1.34 -0.22
N GLU A 42 -3.83 -0.98 -0.65
CA GLU A 42 -4.40 0.37 -0.47
C GLU A 42 -4.41 0.79 1.01
N ARG A 43 -4.76 -0.13 1.91
CA ARG A 43 -4.73 0.10 3.36
C ARG A 43 -3.32 0.32 3.90
N GLU A 44 -2.35 -0.48 3.44
CA GLU A 44 -0.95 -0.34 3.90
C GLU A 44 -0.33 0.95 3.36
N GLU A 45 -0.59 1.32 2.11
CA GLU A 45 -0.16 2.59 1.51
C GLU A 45 -0.67 3.79 2.33
N THR A 46 -1.97 3.81 2.64
CA THR A 46 -2.56 4.87 3.47
C THR A 46 -1.89 4.98 4.85
N VAL A 47 -1.54 3.83 5.46
CA VAL A 47 -0.83 3.82 6.74
C VAL A 47 0.59 4.34 6.60
N GLN A 48 1.31 3.95 5.55
CA GLN A 48 2.65 4.45 5.29
C GLN A 48 2.66 5.96 5.03
N ASP A 49 1.71 6.47 4.23
CA ASP A 49 1.56 7.90 3.96
C ASP A 49 1.31 8.70 5.25
N ALA A 50 0.44 8.19 6.13
CA ALA A 50 0.16 8.84 7.41
C ALA A 50 1.38 8.84 8.34
N LEU A 51 2.16 7.74 8.36
CA LEU A 51 3.40 7.65 9.12
C LEU A 51 4.47 8.59 8.58
N GLU A 52 4.58 8.67 7.26
CA GLU A 52 5.48 9.60 6.58
C GLU A 52 5.10 11.04 6.91
N LEU A 53 3.83 11.44 6.74
CA LEU A 53 3.35 12.77 7.09
C LEU A 53 3.69 13.13 8.54
N LYS A 54 3.49 12.20 9.48
CA LYS A 54 3.87 12.41 10.88
C LYS A 54 5.38 12.63 11.05
N ARG A 55 6.20 11.90 10.30
CA ARG A 55 7.67 12.06 10.32
C ARG A 55 8.09 13.44 9.79
N TRP A 56 7.51 13.88 8.67
CA TRP A 56 7.81 15.19 8.07
C TRP A 56 7.32 16.36 8.92
N LYS A 57 6.24 16.19 9.69
CA LYS A 57 5.75 17.23 10.63
C LYS A 57 6.81 17.68 11.63
N TYR A 58 7.74 16.81 12.03
CA TYR A 58 8.86 17.19 12.90
C TYR A 58 9.90 18.09 12.21
N GLN A 59 9.96 18.07 10.88
CA GLN A 59 10.85 18.90 10.08
C GLN A 59 10.20 20.23 9.67
N GLU A 60 8.88 20.36 9.79
CA GLU A 60 8.13 21.57 9.45
C GLU A 60 8.67 22.85 10.12
N PRO A 61 9.10 22.86 11.40
CA PRO A 61 9.71 24.05 12.01
C PRO A 61 11.09 24.44 11.43
N GLN A 62 11.74 23.52 10.71
CA GLN A 62 13.03 23.75 10.06
C GLN A 62 12.85 24.18 8.59
N ALA A 63 11.61 24.17 8.08
CA ALA A 63 11.32 24.61 6.73
C ALA A 63 11.45 26.14 6.63
N ILE A 64 11.99 26.61 5.51
CA ILE A 64 12.02 28.03 5.15
C ILE A 64 11.01 28.31 4.05
N ALA A 65 10.57 29.55 3.91
CA ALA A 65 9.68 29.92 2.80
C ALA A 65 10.38 29.66 1.46
N PHE A 66 9.61 29.25 0.45
CA PHE A 66 10.17 28.89 -0.86
C PHE A 66 10.89 30.09 -1.51
N GLU A 67 10.34 31.29 -1.35
CA GLU A 67 10.92 32.52 -1.84
C GLU A 67 12.26 32.85 -1.14
N GLU A 68 12.36 32.56 0.15
CA GLU A 68 13.61 32.72 0.91
C GLU A 68 14.68 31.72 0.45
N TYR A 69 14.28 30.48 0.18
CA TYR A 69 15.17 29.46 -0.41
C TYR A 69 15.70 29.89 -1.79
N LEU A 70 14.83 30.41 -2.67
CA LEU A 70 15.24 30.87 -4.01
C LEU A 70 16.21 32.05 -3.96
N LYS A 71 15.99 33.00 -3.04
CA LYS A 71 16.91 34.12 -2.80
C LYS A 71 18.29 33.64 -2.33
N GLN A 72 18.36 32.67 -1.42
CA GLN A 72 19.63 32.09 -0.97
C GLN A 72 20.42 31.41 -2.11
N ARG A 73 19.71 30.92 -3.12
CA ARG A 73 20.27 30.18 -4.26
C ARG A 73 20.55 31.05 -5.49
N ASN A 74 20.26 32.36 -5.44
CA ASN A 74 20.39 33.31 -6.56
C ASN A 74 19.72 32.82 -7.86
N VAL A 75 18.55 32.17 -7.74
CA VAL A 75 17.75 31.70 -8.89
C VAL A 75 16.53 32.61 -9.13
N TYR A 76 16.58 33.84 -8.59
CA TYR A 76 15.54 34.86 -8.66
C TYR A 76 16.14 36.19 -9.11
#